data_AF-A0A7W8ZCE0-F1
#
_entry.id   AF-A0A7W8ZCE0-F1
#
_cell.length_a   1.000
_cell.length_b   1.000
_cell.length_c   1.000
_cell.angle_alpha   90.00
_cell.angle_beta   90.00
_cell.angle_gamma   90.00
#
_symmetry.space_group_name_H-M   'P 1'
#
loop_
_entity.id
_entity.type
_entity.pdbx_description
1 polymer ?
#
loop_
_entity_poly.entity_id
_entity_poly.type
_entity_poly.pdbx_seq_one_letter_code
_entity_poly.pdbx_strand_id
1 'polypeptide(L)'
;MGGLLETATGLVDQRLLRTTWAPVLAFAGALLALAATGAGWARSWAWWGGLPADVRALSVAALAAVTILLAQILASARARLMRLYEGYWEGLPFGAALAGRGRARHLRRQRERRGAAEYPLSAARVMPTGVGNILRAAEEHARRYGIDAVTAWPRLYVVLPEPFTQAFTAAAVNVETMVAISVLGAAFALAGGVLALAVLPWYAVALCVWAGAAVAWLGYRGLVRTALPYAELIRTAFDVHRWQLLEAMGLELPSTFEAELRQWGLLDKLWRRGAIDSGASLLMGYPQPPAPADDTGHPRPARRARRKDVPAPPGSSGSRRAPVRPSAVTGSGVGQVVTSTETPTEPVAPTAAGAPAEGTSGGPSPQPRPSTAGSGDGSAQGTAATGTATVAGTVAGAEAARGGVRGWWRAASVPVVAGTAIAATGGAAAVLALARPDTAQPAAGRTLPAYHVLTAADLTPADPALTGRYTLRPLKDHEVPDPEALGPRLPAGILTGRAVTTLRAQPGAAALFARGSRVALVATPGKGAQVTARDVLVLDHGSGDRLVVAILPADLTRLLAARATIWAWSPPA
;
A
#
# COMPACT_ATOMS: atom_id res chain seq x y z
N MET A 1 39.98 19.91 10.91
CA MET A 1 39.10 18.97 11.66
C MET A 1 37.61 19.10 11.30
N GLY A 2 37.18 19.92 10.31
CA GLY A 2 35.76 20.05 9.92
C GLY A 2 35.26 19.01 8.89
N GLY A 3 36.11 18.55 7.97
CA GLY A 3 35.68 17.69 6.86
C GLY A 3 35.32 16.24 7.22
N LEU A 4 35.82 15.71 8.33
CA LEU A 4 35.47 14.35 8.81
C LEU A 4 34.10 14.31 9.50
N LEU A 5 33.66 15.42 10.11
CA LEU A 5 32.32 15.51 10.69
C LEU A 5 31.26 15.72 9.61
N GLU A 6 31.55 16.46 8.53
CA GLU A 6 30.65 16.58 7.37
C GLU A 6 30.48 15.28 6.57
N THR A 7 31.53 14.45 6.49
CA THR A 7 31.40 13.10 5.91
C THR A 7 30.72 12.11 6.85
N ALA A 8 30.94 12.22 8.17
CA ALA A 8 30.23 11.39 9.14
C ALA A 8 28.75 11.76 9.30
N THR A 9 28.38 13.04 9.19
CA THR A 9 26.97 13.48 9.20
C THR A 9 26.29 13.29 7.85
N GLY A 10 27.02 13.38 6.73
CA GLY A 10 26.54 12.99 5.41
C GLY A 10 26.21 11.50 5.26
N LEU A 11 26.80 10.65 6.12
CA LEU A 11 26.52 9.21 6.21
C LEU A 11 25.39 8.85 7.19
N VAL A 12 24.92 9.80 8.01
CA VAL A 12 23.65 9.62 8.73
C VAL A 12 22.53 9.83 7.72
N ASP A 13 22.22 8.75 7.01
CA ASP A 13 21.22 8.63 5.96
C ASP A 13 20.03 9.58 6.23
N GLN A 14 19.82 10.58 5.37
CA GLN A 14 18.75 11.59 5.51
C GLN A 14 17.39 10.93 5.74
N ARG A 15 17.24 9.71 5.19
CA ARG A 15 16.11 8.81 5.41
C ARG A 15 15.96 8.39 6.88
N LEU A 16 17.04 8.01 7.57
CA LEU A 16 17.04 7.65 8.99
C LEU A 16 16.60 8.84 9.86
N LEU A 17 17.12 10.04 9.57
CA LEU A 17 16.80 11.27 10.31
C LEU A 17 15.32 11.62 10.22
N ARG A 18 14.73 11.58 9.02
CA ARG A 18 13.33 11.97 8.84
C ARG A 18 12.35 10.90 9.28
N THR A 19 12.63 9.63 9.01
CA THR A 19 11.62 8.56 9.16
C THR A 19 11.65 7.88 10.53
N THR A 20 12.84 7.80 11.15
CA THR A 20 13.03 7.03 12.40
C THR A 20 13.40 7.94 13.56
N TRP A 21 14.28 8.93 13.35
CA TRP A 21 14.70 9.82 14.43
C TRP A 21 13.60 10.80 14.84
N ALA A 22 12.84 11.38 13.91
CA ALA A 22 11.76 12.32 14.26
C ALA A 22 10.68 11.72 15.20
N PRO A 23 10.13 10.51 14.95
CA PRO A 23 9.23 9.87 15.92
C PRO A 23 9.88 9.60 17.29
N VAL A 24 11.15 9.19 17.30
CA VAL A 24 11.90 8.93 18.54
C VAL A 24 12.13 10.21 19.34
N LEU A 25 12.45 11.31 18.65
CA LEU A 25 12.61 12.63 19.27
C LEU A 25 11.28 13.13 19.84
N ALA A 26 10.18 12.95 19.11
CA ALA A 26 8.84 13.27 19.60
C ALA A 26 8.47 12.45 20.86
N PHE A 27 8.81 11.16 20.87
CA PHE A 27 8.65 10.29 22.05
C PHE A 27 9.47 10.78 23.25
N ALA A 28 10.76 11.08 23.06
CA ALA A 28 11.62 11.59 24.11
C ALA A 28 11.12 12.95 24.64
N GLY A 29 10.74 13.85 23.73
CA GLY A 29 10.14 15.15 24.06
C GLY A 29 8.84 15.01 24.87
N ALA A 30 7.98 14.05 24.52
CA ALA A 30 6.76 13.78 25.27
C ALA A 30 7.04 13.30 26.71
N LEU A 31 8.05 12.45 26.91
CA LEU A 31 8.47 12.02 28.26
C LEU A 31 9.08 13.17 29.06
N LEU A 32 9.93 14.00 28.44
CA LEU A 32 10.50 15.19 29.10
C LEU A 32 9.42 16.21 29.47
N ALA A 33 8.44 16.45 28.59
CA ALA A 33 7.31 17.32 28.88
C ALA A 33 6.45 16.76 30.03
N LEU A 34 6.27 15.44 30.11
CA LEU A 34 5.57 14.79 31.20
C LEU A 34 6.30 14.98 32.54
N ALA A 35 7.63 14.78 32.55
CA ALA A 35 8.47 15.02 33.72
C ALA A 35 8.43 16.50 34.17
N ALA A 36 8.54 17.44 33.23
CA ALA A 36 8.44 18.87 33.50
C ALA A 36 7.07 19.27 34.05
N THR A 37 6.00 18.59 33.62
CA THR A 37 4.64 18.82 34.13
C THR A 37 4.52 18.39 35.60
N GLY A 38 5.13 17.27 35.99
CA GLY A 38 5.17 16.84 37.40
C GLY A 38 6.07 17.72 38.28
N ALA A 39 7.24 18.11 37.78
CA ALA A 39 8.20 18.94 38.53
C ALA A 39 7.80 20.44 38.59
N GLY A 40 6.96 20.88 37.66
CA GLY A 40 6.59 22.28 37.41
C GLY A 40 7.44 22.90 36.28
N TRP A 41 6.77 23.46 35.27
CA TRP A 41 7.42 24.05 34.10
C TRP A 41 8.34 25.22 34.46
N ALA A 42 7.89 26.13 35.34
CA ALA A 42 8.69 27.28 35.77
C ALA A 42 9.97 26.84 36.50
N ARG A 43 9.87 25.82 37.37
CA ARG A 43 11.03 25.25 38.08
C ARG A 43 11.99 24.58 37.10
N SER A 44 11.46 23.82 36.15
CA SER A 44 12.27 23.11 35.14
C SER A 44 13.03 24.11 34.25
N TRP A 45 12.38 25.20 33.85
CA TRP A 45 13.00 26.26 33.06
C TRP A 45 14.05 27.04 33.85
N ALA A 46 13.76 27.39 35.11
CA ALA A 46 14.73 28.06 35.98
C ALA A 46 15.96 27.18 36.26
N TRP A 47 15.75 25.88 36.50
CA TRP A 47 16.83 24.90 36.65
C TRP A 47 17.68 24.82 35.38
N TRP A 48 17.06 24.69 34.20
CA TRP A 48 17.76 24.68 32.93
C TRP A 48 18.54 25.98 32.68
N GLY A 49 17.93 27.13 32.98
CA GLY A 49 18.57 28.44 32.85
C GLY A 49 19.74 28.66 33.80
N GLY A 50 19.72 28.03 34.98
CA GLY A 50 20.80 28.08 35.97
C GLY A 50 21.99 27.17 35.67
N LEU A 51 21.90 26.28 34.68
CA LEU A 51 23.02 25.42 34.29
C LEU A 51 24.08 26.22 33.51
N PRO A 52 25.39 25.95 33.74
CA PRO A 52 26.47 26.50 32.93
C PRO A 52 26.25 26.22 31.43
N ALA A 53 26.74 27.11 30.57
CA ALA A 53 26.59 26.98 29.11
C ALA A 53 27.11 25.63 28.58
N ASP A 54 28.27 25.18 29.07
CA ASP A 54 28.88 23.92 28.68
C ASP A 54 28.01 22.71 29.04
N VAL A 55 27.40 22.72 30.24
CA VAL A 55 26.53 21.64 30.71
C VAL A 55 25.23 21.59 29.90
N ARG A 56 24.66 22.74 29.52
CA ARG A 56 23.49 22.80 28.64
C ARG A 56 23.81 22.24 27.25
N ALA A 57 24.94 22.67 26.67
CA ALA A 57 25.39 22.17 25.37
C ALA A 57 25.62 20.65 25.41
N LEU A 58 26.30 20.15 26.43
CA LEU A 58 26.51 18.72 26.65
C LEU A 58 25.20 17.95 26.84
N SER A 59 24.22 18.52 27.54
CA SER A 59 22.91 17.89 27.75
C SER A 59 22.10 17.78 26.45
N VAL A 60 22.10 18.82 25.60
CA VAL A 60 21.47 18.77 24.28
C VAL A 60 22.18 17.76 23.38
N ALA A 61 23.51 17.76 23.36
CA ALA A 61 24.30 16.79 22.60
C ALA A 61 24.05 15.34 23.09
N ALA A 62 23.96 15.13 24.40
CA ALA A 62 23.64 13.83 24.98
C ALA A 62 22.22 13.37 24.60
N LEU A 63 21.21 14.25 24.65
CA LEU A 63 19.85 13.93 24.21
C LEU A 63 19.80 13.55 22.73
N ALA A 64 20.52 14.31 21.88
CA ALA A 64 20.65 13.98 20.46
C ALA A 64 21.33 12.62 20.26
N ALA A 65 22.44 12.35 20.95
CA ALA A 65 23.14 11.06 20.89
C ALA A 65 22.25 9.89 21.35
N VAL A 66 21.52 10.04 22.45
CA VAL A 66 20.59 9.03 22.98
C VAL A 66 19.44 8.75 22.01
N THR A 67 18.84 9.80 21.44
CA THR A 67 17.73 9.64 20.48
C THR A 67 18.21 9.03 19.15
N ILE A 68 19.42 9.35 18.69
CA ILE A 68 20.04 8.67 17.54
C ILE A 68 20.31 7.21 17.86
N LEU A 69 20.88 6.89 19.03
CA LEU A 69 21.12 5.51 19.45
C LEU A 69 19.81 4.72 19.53
N LEU A 70 18.75 5.29 20.09
CA LEU A 70 17.45 4.66 20.18
C LEU A 70 16.83 4.45 18.78
N ALA A 71 16.99 5.40 17.86
CA ALA A 71 16.59 5.23 16.47
C ALA A 71 17.35 4.08 15.78
N GLN A 72 18.64 3.91 16.07
CA GLN A 72 19.45 2.79 15.56
C GLN A 72 19.04 1.45 16.16
N ILE A 73 18.74 1.40 17.46
CA ILE A 73 18.19 0.20 18.11
C ILE A 73 16.86 -0.18 17.45
N LEU A 74 15.98 0.80 17.25
CA LEU A 74 14.70 0.59 16.56
C LEU A 74 14.92 0.09 15.12
N ALA A 75 15.89 0.67 14.40
CA ALA A 75 16.28 0.24 13.06
C ALA A 75 16.76 -1.22 13.04
N SER A 76 17.63 -1.61 13.98
CA SER A 76 18.13 -2.99 14.13
C SER A 76 17.04 -3.99 14.54
N ALA A 77 15.97 -3.50 15.18
CA ALA A 77 14.83 -4.30 15.60
C ALA A 77 13.74 -4.40 14.52
N ARG A 78 13.81 -3.64 13.41
CA ARG A 78 12.76 -3.55 12.38
C ARG A 78 12.28 -4.91 11.89
N ALA A 79 13.19 -5.80 11.49
CA ALA A 79 12.80 -7.13 11.00
C ALA A 79 12.06 -7.95 12.07
N ARG A 80 12.49 -7.87 13.33
CA ARG A 80 11.85 -8.56 14.46
C ARG A 80 10.48 -7.98 14.78
N LEU A 81 10.38 -6.65 14.77
CA LEU A 81 9.12 -5.94 14.95
C LEU A 81 8.15 -6.26 13.82
N MET A 82 8.60 -6.25 12.57
CA MET A 82 7.76 -6.57 11.43
C MET A 82 7.16 -7.98 11.54
N ARG A 83 7.96 -8.98 11.94
CA ARG A 83 7.47 -10.34 12.23
C ARG A 83 6.45 -10.37 13.37
N LEU A 84 6.62 -9.54 14.41
CA LEU A 84 5.63 -9.40 15.48
C LEU A 84 4.31 -8.85 14.94
N TYR A 85 4.35 -7.84 14.08
CA TYR A 85 3.16 -7.24 13.46
C TYR A 85 2.52 -8.13 12.39
N GLU A 86 3.28 -9.00 11.72
CA GLU A 86 2.77 -10.05 10.83
C GLU A 86 2.04 -11.15 11.60
N GLY A 87 2.33 -11.32 12.88
CA GLY A 87 1.62 -12.27 13.74
C GLY A 87 2.39 -13.53 14.11
N TYR A 88 3.72 -13.54 13.98
CA TYR A 88 4.56 -14.67 14.40
C TYR A 88 4.74 -14.69 15.92
N TRP A 89 3.66 -15.01 16.64
CA TRP A 89 3.59 -14.98 18.10
C TRP A 89 3.90 -16.34 18.76
N GLU A 90 4.35 -17.33 17.98
CA GLU A 90 4.52 -18.71 18.47
C GLU A 90 5.59 -18.83 19.57
N GLY A 91 6.53 -17.88 19.65
CA GLY A 91 7.52 -17.81 20.73
C GLY A 91 7.10 -17.00 21.96
N LEU A 92 5.90 -16.42 22.01
CA LEU A 92 5.43 -15.57 23.11
C LEU A 92 4.50 -16.34 24.07
N PRO A 93 4.47 -15.98 25.38
CA PRO A 93 3.52 -16.57 26.31
C PRO A 93 2.09 -16.28 25.85
N PHE A 94 1.25 -17.32 25.79
CA PHE A 94 -0.11 -17.28 25.24
C PHE A 94 -0.22 -16.85 23.76
N GLY A 95 0.91 -16.69 23.06
CA GLY A 95 0.94 -16.17 21.69
C GLY A 95 0.27 -17.09 20.69
N ALA A 96 0.38 -18.42 20.86
CA ALA A 96 -0.33 -19.40 20.04
C ALA A 96 -1.86 -19.29 20.18
N ALA A 97 -2.37 -19.07 21.41
CA ALA A 97 -3.80 -18.88 21.65
C ALA A 97 -4.32 -17.56 21.06
N LEU A 98 -3.56 -16.47 21.22
CA LEU A 98 -3.88 -15.18 20.60
C LEU A 98 -3.84 -15.25 19.07
N ALA A 99 -2.84 -15.94 18.51
CA ALA A 99 -2.73 -16.18 17.07
C ALA A 99 -3.91 -17.02 16.58
N GLY A 100 -4.30 -18.07 17.30
CA GLY A 100 -5.49 -18.87 16.97
C GLY A 100 -6.77 -18.04 16.92
N ARG A 101 -7.00 -17.17 17.92
CA ARG A 101 -8.15 -16.25 17.95
C ARG A 101 -8.12 -15.25 16.79
N GLY A 102 -6.95 -14.66 16.52
CA GLY A 102 -6.76 -13.73 15.41
C GLY A 102 -7.02 -14.40 14.05
N ARG A 103 -6.43 -15.58 13.83
CA ARG A 103 -6.64 -16.39 12.61
C ARG A 103 -8.11 -16.74 12.44
N ALA A 104 -8.79 -17.19 13.49
CA ALA A 104 -10.23 -17.49 13.43
C ALA A 104 -11.08 -16.27 13.03
N ARG A 105 -10.76 -15.08 13.55
CA ARG A 105 -11.42 -13.83 13.16
C ARG A 105 -11.18 -13.46 11.70
N HIS A 106 -9.95 -13.59 11.23
CA HIS A 106 -9.58 -13.27 9.84
C HIS A 106 -10.10 -14.31 8.85
N LEU A 107 -10.20 -15.58 9.23
CA LEU A 107 -10.86 -16.63 8.43
C LEU A 107 -12.35 -16.32 8.20
N ARG A 108 -13.06 -15.82 9.22
CA ARG A 108 -14.46 -15.38 9.05
C ARG A 108 -14.55 -14.23 8.03
N ARG A 109 -13.69 -13.23 8.15
CA ARG A 109 -13.62 -12.09 7.22
C ARG A 109 -13.25 -12.48 5.80
N GLN A 110 -12.32 -13.43 5.62
CA GLN A 110 -11.94 -13.94 4.30
C GLN A 110 -13.12 -14.65 3.63
N ARG A 111 -13.94 -15.39 4.39
CA ARG A 111 -15.15 -16.05 3.86
C ARG A 111 -16.19 -15.02 3.40
N GLU A 112 -16.33 -13.91 4.12
CA GLU A 112 -17.22 -12.81 3.75
C GLU A 112 -16.70 -12.02 2.53
N ARG A 113 -15.38 -11.88 2.40
CA ARG A 113 -14.70 -11.11 1.35
C ARG A 113 -13.89 -12.00 0.42
N ARG A 114 -14.50 -13.08 -0.10
CA ARG A 114 -13.81 -14.00 -1.02
C ARG A 114 -13.22 -13.23 -2.21
N GLY A 115 -11.94 -13.46 -2.50
CA GLY A 115 -11.22 -12.83 -3.61
C GLY A 115 -10.66 -11.43 -3.32
N ALA A 116 -10.76 -10.92 -2.09
CA ALA A 116 -10.11 -9.64 -1.73
C ALA A 116 -8.58 -9.77 -1.74
N ALA A 117 -7.90 -8.82 -2.39
CA ALA A 117 -6.43 -8.75 -2.47
C ALA A 117 -5.73 -8.63 -1.10
N GLU A 118 -6.48 -8.34 -0.03
CA GLU A 118 -5.97 -8.24 1.35
C GLU A 118 -5.69 -9.61 1.99
N TYR A 119 -6.22 -10.70 1.43
CA TYR A 119 -6.16 -12.03 2.04
C TYR A 119 -5.46 -13.05 1.14
N PRO A 120 -4.74 -14.02 1.73
CA PRO A 120 -4.16 -15.13 0.98
C PRO A 120 -5.26 -15.97 0.31
N LEU A 121 -4.91 -16.69 -0.75
CA LEU A 121 -5.86 -17.57 -1.46
C LEU A 121 -6.18 -18.81 -0.61
N SER A 122 -5.16 -19.33 0.08
CA SER A 122 -5.30 -20.52 0.91
C SER A 122 -5.75 -20.15 2.32
N ALA A 123 -6.91 -20.65 2.76
CA ALA A 123 -7.41 -20.46 4.13
C ALA A 123 -6.39 -20.93 5.19
N ALA A 124 -5.63 -21.99 4.91
CA ALA A 124 -4.57 -22.49 5.80
C ALA A 124 -3.41 -21.50 6.04
N ARG A 125 -3.26 -20.48 5.18
CA ARG A 125 -2.18 -19.49 5.25
C ARG A 125 -2.64 -18.13 5.78
N VAL A 126 -3.89 -18.03 6.24
CA VAL A 126 -4.41 -16.83 6.91
C VAL A 126 -3.62 -16.56 8.19
N MET A 127 -3.14 -15.32 8.31
CA MET A 127 -2.37 -14.80 9.43
C MET A 127 -3.29 -14.17 10.49
N PRO A 128 -2.82 -14.05 11.75
CA PRO A 128 -3.65 -13.51 12.84
C PRO A 128 -3.85 -12.00 12.79
N THR A 129 -3.07 -11.27 11.99
CA THR A 129 -3.13 -9.80 11.86
C THR A 129 -3.51 -9.38 10.43
N GLY A 130 -4.02 -8.15 10.29
CA GLY A 130 -4.38 -7.61 8.98
C GLY A 130 -3.15 -7.41 8.08
N VAL A 131 -2.06 -6.88 8.65
CA VAL A 131 -0.79 -6.66 7.95
C VAL A 131 -0.19 -7.98 7.48
N GLY A 132 -0.17 -9.00 8.34
CA GLY A 132 0.33 -10.32 7.98
C GLY A 132 -0.48 -10.96 6.86
N ASN A 133 -1.80 -10.76 6.82
CA ASN A 133 -2.63 -11.24 5.72
C ASN A 133 -2.31 -10.54 4.39
N ILE A 134 -2.15 -9.21 4.41
CA ILE A 134 -1.82 -8.42 3.21
C ILE A 134 -0.46 -8.84 2.64
N LEU A 135 0.56 -8.95 3.49
CA LEU A 135 1.91 -9.34 3.06
C LEU A 135 1.94 -10.80 2.59
N ARG A 136 1.28 -11.71 3.32
CA ARG A 136 1.18 -13.11 2.89
C ARG A 136 0.45 -13.24 1.55
N ALA A 137 -0.59 -12.44 1.31
CA ALA A 137 -1.29 -12.41 0.04
C ALA A 137 -0.41 -11.90 -1.09
N ALA A 138 0.48 -10.94 -0.83
CA ALA A 138 1.45 -10.46 -1.82
C ALA A 138 2.50 -11.54 -2.14
N GLU A 139 3.02 -12.25 -1.14
CA GLU A 139 3.96 -13.36 -1.33
C GLU A 139 3.34 -14.53 -2.11
N GLU A 140 2.08 -14.86 -1.84
CA GLU A 140 1.37 -15.92 -2.57
C GLU A 140 1.13 -15.58 -4.04
N HIS A 141 1.10 -14.29 -4.39
CA HIS A 141 0.83 -13.85 -5.76
C HIS A 141 1.84 -14.43 -6.76
N ALA A 142 3.12 -14.45 -6.40
CA ALA A 142 4.19 -15.00 -7.23
C ALA A 142 4.01 -16.50 -7.55
N ARG A 143 3.28 -17.24 -6.70
CA ARG A 143 3.01 -18.68 -6.92
C ARG A 143 2.15 -18.94 -8.14
N ARG A 144 1.41 -17.95 -8.64
CA ARG A 144 0.71 -18.04 -9.93
C ARG A 144 1.67 -18.38 -11.07
N TYR A 145 2.91 -17.93 -10.97
CA TYR A 145 3.98 -18.17 -11.94
C TYR A 145 4.91 -19.33 -11.53
N GLY A 146 4.57 -20.10 -10.49
CA GLY A 146 5.44 -21.14 -9.95
C GLY A 146 6.66 -20.60 -9.20
N ILE A 147 6.69 -19.29 -8.91
CA ILE A 147 7.81 -18.62 -8.23
C ILE A 147 7.56 -18.62 -6.73
N ASP A 148 8.56 -19.01 -5.93
CA ASP A 148 8.55 -18.67 -4.52
C ASP A 148 9.10 -17.25 -4.31
N ALA A 149 8.22 -16.34 -3.87
CA ALA A 149 8.56 -14.94 -3.72
C ALA A 149 9.77 -14.73 -2.79
N VAL A 150 9.86 -15.50 -1.70
CA VAL A 150 10.91 -15.32 -0.67
C VAL A 150 12.30 -15.65 -1.23
N THR A 151 12.45 -16.69 -2.04
CA THR A 151 13.74 -17.06 -2.66
C THR A 151 14.08 -16.20 -3.87
N ALA A 152 13.09 -15.78 -4.66
CA ALA A 152 13.29 -14.98 -5.86
C ALA A 152 13.56 -13.50 -5.56
N TRP A 153 12.95 -12.93 -4.51
CA TRP A 153 12.97 -11.49 -4.23
C TRP A 153 14.37 -10.87 -4.17
N PRO A 154 15.37 -11.43 -3.46
CA PRO A 154 16.70 -10.81 -3.38
C PRO A 154 17.41 -10.68 -4.73
N ARG A 155 17.05 -11.53 -5.70
CA ARG A 155 17.62 -11.54 -7.06
C ARG A 155 16.82 -10.62 -7.98
N LEU A 156 15.50 -10.69 -7.88
CA LEU A 156 14.60 -9.82 -8.62
C LEU A 156 14.86 -8.35 -8.28
N TYR A 157 15.06 -8.03 -7.00
CA TYR A 157 15.26 -6.65 -6.55
C TYR A 157 16.41 -5.93 -7.25
N VAL A 158 17.49 -6.64 -7.58
CA VAL A 158 18.70 -6.06 -8.21
C VAL A 158 18.50 -5.72 -9.69
N VAL A 159 17.52 -6.34 -10.34
CA VAL A 159 17.21 -6.10 -11.76
C VAL A 159 16.03 -5.15 -11.96
N LEU A 160 15.38 -4.70 -10.88
CA LEU A 160 14.25 -3.78 -10.97
C LEU A 160 14.70 -2.41 -11.51
N PRO A 161 13.89 -1.75 -12.36
CA PRO A 161 14.19 -0.40 -12.83
C PRO A 161 14.26 0.62 -11.69
N GLU A 162 15.14 1.61 -11.82
CA GLU A 162 15.34 2.66 -10.82
C GLU A 162 14.05 3.43 -10.43
N PRO A 163 13.14 3.80 -11.36
CA PRO A 163 11.86 4.42 -10.97
C PRO A 163 11.00 3.52 -10.09
N PHE A 164 11.09 2.19 -10.29
CA PHE A 164 10.34 1.20 -9.53
C PHE A 164 10.95 1.00 -8.13
N THR A 165 12.27 0.89 -8.03
CA THR A 165 12.97 0.76 -6.73
C THR A 165 12.73 1.98 -5.84
N GLN A 166 12.67 3.18 -6.43
CA GLN A 166 12.32 4.42 -5.72
C GLN A 166 10.89 4.38 -5.17
N ALA A 167 9.91 4.01 -6.00
CA ALA A 167 8.51 3.87 -5.57
C ALA A 167 8.35 2.80 -4.46
N PHE A 168 9.03 1.66 -4.62
CA PHE A 168 9.05 0.58 -3.63
C PHE A 168 9.66 1.03 -2.30
N THR A 169 10.79 1.73 -2.35
CA THR A 169 11.48 2.23 -1.17
C THR A 169 10.63 3.28 -0.44
N ALA A 170 9.95 4.17 -1.16
CA ALA A 170 9.02 5.12 -0.57
C ALA A 170 7.83 4.44 0.12
N ALA A 171 7.25 3.40 -0.49
CA ALA A 171 6.20 2.61 0.14
C ALA A 171 6.70 1.86 1.39
N ALA A 172 7.90 1.30 1.34
CA ALA A 172 8.53 0.64 2.49
C ALA A 172 8.73 1.61 3.67
N VAL A 173 9.19 2.84 3.40
CA VAL A 173 9.31 3.90 4.41
C VAL A 173 7.99 4.17 5.13
N ASN A 174 6.88 4.21 4.39
CA ASN A 174 5.56 4.45 4.98
C ASN A 174 5.14 3.31 5.92
N VAL A 175 5.45 2.06 5.56
CA VAL A 175 5.23 0.89 6.43
C VAL A 175 6.11 0.98 7.68
N GLU A 176 7.41 1.22 7.51
CA GLU A 176 8.38 1.33 8.60
C GLU A 176 8.02 2.44 9.60
N THR A 177 7.61 3.60 9.10
CA THR A 177 7.23 4.75 9.93
C THR A 177 5.99 4.45 10.78
N MET A 178 4.99 3.77 10.21
CA MET A 178 3.79 3.38 10.96
C MET A 178 4.06 2.33 12.03
N VAL A 179 4.98 1.39 11.78
CA VAL A 179 5.49 0.46 12.81
C VAL A 179 6.18 1.25 13.92
N ALA A 180 7.07 2.18 13.58
CA ALA A 180 7.79 3.00 14.56
C ALA A 180 6.83 3.80 15.47
N ILE A 181 5.85 4.51 14.88
CA ILE A 181 4.83 5.24 15.63
C ILE A 181 4.04 4.30 16.56
N SER A 182 3.65 3.13 16.05
CA SER A 182 2.87 2.17 16.83
C SER A 182 3.66 1.64 18.05
N VAL A 183 4.92 1.28 17.84
CA VAL A 183 5.82 0.78 18.90
C VAL A 183 6.14 1.88 19.92
N LEU A 184 6.44 3.09 19.47
CA LEU A 184 6.74 4.22 20.37
C LEU A 184 5.50 4.66 21.16
N GLY A 185 4.30 4.60 20.56
CA GLY A 185 3.05 4.81 21.29
C GLY A 185 2.84 3.78 22.40
N ALA A 186 3.09 2.50 22.12
CA ALA A 186 3.00 1.44 23.12
C ALA A 186 4.07 1.61 24.22
N ALA A 187 5.29 1.98 23.84
CA ALA A 187 6.36 2.30 24.79
C ALA A 187 6.00 3.51 25.66
N PHE A 188 5.32 4.53 25.11
CA PHE A 188 4.88 5.70 25.86
C PHE A 188 3.77 5.36 26.84
N ALA A 189 2.83 4.50 26.45
CA ALA A 189 1.78 4.04 27.36
C ALA A 189 2.39 3.41 28.63
N LEU A 190 3.47 2.64 28.47
CA LEU A 190 4.18 1.99 29.57
C LEU A 190 5.07 2.98 30.34
N ALA A 191 6.05 3.57 29.67
CA ALA A 191 7.05 4.43 30.31
C ALA A 191 6.43 5.73 30.85
N GLY A 192 5.55 6.36 30.07
CA GLY A 192 4.79 7.54 30.50
C GLY A 192 3.81 7.22 31.61
N GLY A 193 3.16 6.05 31.59
CA GLY A 193 2.31 5.60 32.70
C GLY A 193 3.09 5.44 34.01
N VAL A 194 4.25 4.80 33.96
CA VAL A 194 5.15 4.65 35.13
C VAL A 194 5.67 6.00 35.62
N LEU A 195 6.10 6.88 34.70
CA LEU A 195 6.56 8.22 35.05
C LEU A 195 5.43 9.05 35.69
N ALA A 196 4.23 9.01 35.13
CA ALA A 196 3.06 9.69 35.67
C ALA A 196 2.71 9.17 37.08
N LEU A 197 2.88 7.89 37.36
CA LEU A 197 2.64 7.34 38.69
C LEU A 197 3.59 7.93 39.74
N ALA A 198 4.83 8.27 39.33
CA ALA A 198 5.84 8.81 40.23
C ALA A 198 5.70 10.32 40.47
N VAL A 199 5.26 11.09 39.47
CA VAL A 199 5.34 12.56 39.49
C VAL A 199 4.00 13.29 39.34
N LEU A 200 2.92 12.58 39.04
CA LEU A 200 1.60 13.17 38.75
C LEU A 200 0.48 12.50 39.56
N PRO A 201 -0.71 13.12 39.63
CA PRO A 201 -1.89 12.52 40.25
C PRO A 201 -2.28 11.19 39.58
N TRP A 202 -2.91 10.28 40.33
CA TRP A 202 -3.24 8.93 39.86
C TRP A 202 -4.01 8.87 38.52
N TYR A 203 -4.86 9.86 38.23
CA TYR A 203 -5.63 9.91 36.98
C TYR A 203 -4.75 10.22 35.75
N ALA A 204 -3.59 10.84 35.94
CA ALA A 204 -2.64 11.11 34.86
C ALA A 204 -2.03 9.81 34.32
N VAL A 205 -1.91 8.77 35.16
CA VAL A 205 -1.48 7.43 34.74
C VAL A 205 -2.45 6.90 33.68
N ALA A 206 -3.75 6.91 33.98
CA ALA A 206 -4.76 6.46 33.03
C ALA A 206 -4.70 7.28 31.74
N LEU A 207 -4.58 8.60 31.83
CA LEU A 207 -4.49 9.47 30.66
C LEU A 207 -3.26 9.14 29.78
N CYS A 208 -2.07 8.97 30.37
CA CYS A 208 -0.86 8.62 29.63
C CYS A 208 -0.95 7.25 28.98
N VAL A 209 -1.48 6.26 29.69
CA VAL A 209 -1.68 4.89 29.17
C VAL A 209 -2.66 4.91 28.00
N TRP A 210 -3.80 5.59 28.13
CA TRP A 210 -4.80 5.70 27.06
C TRP A 210 -4.28 6.49 25.87
N ALA A 211 -3.58 7.61 26.08
CA ALA A 211 -2.99 8.40 25.01
C ALA A 211 -1.94 7.58 24.23
N GLY A 212 -1.02 6.92 24.92
CA GLY A 212 -0.02 6.05 24.29
C GLY A 212 -0.67 4.87 23.55
N ALA A 213 -1.67 4.22 24.15
CA ALA A 213 -2.42 3.14 23.51
C ALA A 213 -3.19 3.62 22.27
N ALA A 214 -3.76 4.82 22.30
CA ALA A 214 -4.43 5.42 21.15
C ALA A 214 -3.44 5.70 20.00
N VAL A 215 -2.26 6.26 20.30
CA VAL A 215 -1.19 6.45 19.29
C VAL A 215 -0.72 5.10 18.74
N ALA A 216 -0.53 4.10 19.61
CA ALA A 216 -0.15 2.75 19.21
C ALA A 216 -1.17 2.14 18.23
N TRP A 217 -2.45 2.27 18.56
CA TRP A 217 -3.57 1.79 17.76
C TRP A 217 -3.69 2.54 16.43
N LEU A 218 -3.54 3.87 16.42
CA LEU A 218 -3.53 4.69 15.21
C LEU A 218 -2.36 4.31 14.29
N GLY A 219 -1.17 4.10 14.86
CA GLY A 219 0.00 3.62 14.13
C GLY A 219 -0.26 2.26 13.47
N TYR A 220 -0.87 1.31 14.19
CA TYR A 220 -1.25 0.01 13.61
C TYR A 220 -2.32 0.15 12.50
N ARG A 221 -3.31 1.05 12.68
CA ARG A 221 -4.32 1.34 11.65
C ARG A 221 -3.69 1.96 10.40
N GLY A 222 -2.73 2.86 10.59
CA GLY A 222 -1.92 3.45 9.52
C GLY A 222 -1.11 2.38 8.79
N LEU A 223 -0.45 1.48 9.54
CA LEU A 223 0.33 0.37 9.00
C LEU A 223 -0.50 -0.53 8.08
N VAL A 224 -1.72 -0.89 8.47
CA VAL A 224 -2.61 -1.70 7.62
C VAL A 224 -2.93 -0.97 6.30
N ARG A 225 -3.09 0.36 6.33
CA ARG A 225 -3.39 1.16 5.13
C ARG A 225 -2.16 1.31 4.22
N THR A 226 -0.98 1.50 4.78
CA THR A 226 0.27 1.65 4.01
C THR A 226 0.81 0.32 3.51
N ALA A 227 0.47 -0.81 4.16
CA ALA A 227 0.83 -2.14 3.70
C ALA A 227 0.18 -2.51 2.35
N LEU A 228 -0.99 -1.97 2.01
CA LEU A 228 -1.68 -2.26 0.74
C LEU A 228 -0.90 -1.80 -0.49
N PRO A 229 -0.57 -0.50 -0.67
CA PRO A 229 0.22 -0.08 -1.83
C PRO A 229 1.62 -0.73 -1.86
N TYR A 230 2.21 -0.99 -0.70
CA TYR A 230 3.46 -1.75 -0.61
C TYR A 230 3.31 -3.17 -1.16
N ALA A 231 2.25 -3.89 -0.77
CA ALA A 231 1.95 -5.22 -1.29
C ALA A 231 1.65 -5.22 -2.80
N GLU A 232 0.94 -4.22 -3.31
CA GLU A 232 0.68 -4.08 -4.75
C GLU A 232 1.97 -3.90 -5.56
N LEU A 233 2.96 -3.17 -5.03
CA LEU A 233 4.26 -3.07 -5.68
C LEU A 233 4.98 -4.43 -5.71
N ILE A 234 4.90 -5.23 -4.64
CA ILE A 234 5.46 -6.60 -4.67
C ILE A 234 4.79 -7.44 -5.77
N ARG A 235 3.46 -7.39 -5.88
CA ARG A 235 2.71 -8.10 -6.95
C ARG A 235 3.15 -7.65 -8.34
N THR A 236 3.17 -6.33 -8.55
CA THR A 236 3.55 -5.71 -9.81
C THR A 236 4.99 -6.06 -10.20
N ALA A 237 5.90 -6.17 -9.22
CA ALA A 237 7.28 -6.59 -9.46
C ALA A 237 7.34 -7.96 -10.14
N PHE A 238 6.56 -8.94 -9.66
CA PHE A 238 6.49 -10.26 -10.28
C PHE A 238 5.68 -10.26 -11.59
N ASP A 239 4.63 -9.43 -11.68
CA ASP A 239 3.78 -9.37 -12.89
C ASP A 239 4.49 -8.76 -14.10
N VAL A 240 5.39 -7.80 -13.87
CA VAL A 240 6.05 -7.04 -14.95
C VAL A 240 7.52 -7.42 -15.12
N HIS A 241 8.25 -7.61 -14.02
CA HIS A 241 9.71 -7.66 -14.06
C HIS A 241 10.30 -9.08 -13.92
N ARG A 242 9.47 -10.13 -13.78
CA ARG A 242 9.99 -11.52 -13.62
C ARG A 242 10.88 -11.97 -14.77
N TRP A 243 10.61 -11.54 -16.00
CA TRP A 243 11.44 -11.91 -17.16
C TRP A 243 12.77 -11.17 -17.22
N GLN A 244 12.85 -9.96 -16.66
CA GLN A 244 14.12 -9.22 -16.55
C GLN A 244 15.15 -9.99 -15.73
N LEU A 245 14.69 -10.76 -14.74
CA LEU A 245 15.56 -11.65 -13.96
C LEU A 245 16.11 -12.80 -14.82
N LEU A 246 15.30 -13.40 -15.70
CA LEU A 246 15.77 -14.46 -16.60
C LEU A 246 16.79 -13.92 -17.60
N GLU A 247 16.51 -12.77 -18.19
CA GLU A 247 17.42 -12.07 -19.11
C GLU A 247 18.75 -11.73 -18.45
N ALA A 248 18.73 -11.20 -17.23
CA ALA A 248 19.93 -10.87 -16.47
C ALA A 248 20.76 -12.10 -16.10
N MET A 249 20.13 -13.27 -15.95
CA MET A 249 20.83 -14.55 -15.75
C MET A 249 21.34 -15.16 -17.07
N GLY A 250 21.04 -14.55 -18.21
CA GLY A 250 21.39 -15.05 -19.54
C GLY A 250 20.58 -16.28 -19.95
N LEU A 251 19.39 -16.47 -19.40
CA LEU A 251 18.51 -17.59 -19.74
C LEU A 251 17.54 -17.20 -20.88
N GLU A 252 17.23 -18.18 -21.71
CA GLU A 252 16.19 -18.07 -22.73
C GLU A 252 14.82 -17.85 -22.09
N LEU A 253 14.02 -16.96 -22.68
CA LEU A 253 12.67 -16.68 -22.21
C LEU A 253 11.73 -17.85 -22.56
N PRO A 254 10.85 -18.26 -21.63
CA PRO A 254 9.92 -19.34 -21.87
C PRO A 254 8.86 -18.92 -22.90
N SER A 255 8.65 -19.76 -23.92
CA SER A 255 7.66 -19.53 -24.99
C SER A 255 6.23 -19.93 -24.61
N THR A 256 6.07 -20.71 -23.54
CA THR A 256 4.77 -21.19 -23.05
C THR A 256 4.68 -21.07 -21.53
N PHE A 257 3.46 -20.92 -21.02
CA PHE A 257 3.21 -20.84 -19.58
C PHE A 257 3.67 -22.10 -18.83
N GLU A 258 3.53 -23.28 -19.43
CA GLU A 258 3.99 -24.53 -18.82
C GLU A 258 5.52 -24.62 -18.76
N ALA A 259 6.21 -24.12 -19.80
CA ALA A 259 7.67 -23.98 -19.79
C ALA A 259 8.14 -22.99 -18.72
N GLU A 260 7.42 -21.87 -18.56
CA GLU A 260 7.68 -20.88 -17.50
C GLU A 260 7.58 -21.51 -16.11
N LEU A 261 6.49 -22.22 -15.81
CA LEU A 261 6.32 -22.91 -14.52
C LEU A 261 7.46 -23.91 -14.23
N ARG A 262 7.87 -24.68 -15.25
CA ARG A 262 8.99 -25.63 -15.12
C ARG A 262 10.31 -24.91 -14.85
N GLN A 263 10.62 -23.87 -15.60
CA GLN A 263 11.88 -23.12 -15.50
C GLN A 263 12.00 -22.46 -14.12
N TRP A 264 10.94 -21.81 -13.62
CA TRP A 264 10.92 -21.25 -12.27
C TRP A 264 11.02 -22.33 -11.18
N GLY A 265 10.40 -23.50 -11.37
CA GLY A 265 10.54 -24.63 -10.45
C GLY A 265 11.98 -25.17 -10.38
N LEU A 266 12.70 -25.19 -11.50
CA LEU A 266 14.11 -25.57 -11.55
C LEU A 266 15.01 -24.52 -10.88
N LEU A 267 14.72 -23.23 -11.08
CA LEU A 267 15.42 -22.13 -10.41
C LEU A 267 15.23 -22.15 -8.89
N ASP A 268 14.02 -22.44 -8.40
CA ASP A 268 13.79 -22.57 -6.95
C ASP A 268 14.58 -23.75 -6.37
N LYS A 269 14.63 -24.90 -7.08
CA LYS A 269 15.50 -26.03 -6.68
C LYS A 269 16.97 -25.61 -6.63
N LEU A 270 17.46 -24.92 -7.65
CA LEU A 270 18.84 -24.44 -7.72
C LEU A 270 19.17 -23.52 -6.54
N TRP A 271 18.31 -22.54 -6.26
CA TRP A 271 18.58 -21.56 -5.22
C TRP A 271 18.48 -22.13 -3.80
N ARG A 272 17.63 -23.14 -3.58
CA ARG A 272 17.51 -23.80 -2.26
C ARG A 272 18.53 -24.88 -2.03
N ARG A 273 18.85 -25.69 -3.04
CA ARG A 273 19.65 -26.91 -2.91
C ARG A 273 21.06 -26.78 -3.49
N GLY A 274 21.35 -25.73 -4.27
CA GLY A 274 22.62 -25.51 -4.93
C GLY A 274 22.88 -26.40 -6.15
N ALA A 275 21.94 -27.29 -6.50
CA ALA A 275 22.08 -28.22 -7.61
C ALA A 275 20.73 -28.55 -8.25
N ILE A 276 20.77 -28.95 -9.52
CA ILE A 276 19.64 -29.45 -10.30
C ILE A 276 19.99 -30.85 -10.78
N ASP A 277 18.96 -31.69 -10.89
CA ASP A 277 19.06 -33.02 -11.49
C ASP A 277 19.72 -32.89 -12.87
N SER A 278 20.86 -33.54 -13.12
CA SER A 278 21.73 -33.27 -14.28
C SER A 278 21.01 -33.35 -15.63
N GLY A 279 19.99 -34.20 -15.76
CA GLY A 279 19.13 -34.31 -16.96
C GLY A 279 18.17 -33.14 -17.19
N ALA A 280 17.90 -32.31 -16.17
CA ALA A 280 17.04 -31.13 -16.26
C ALA A 280 17.82 -29.82 -16.44
N SER A 281 19.15 -29.87 -16.50
CA SER A 281 20.02 -28.69 -16.74
C SER A 281 19.75 -28.05 -18.11
N LEU A 282 19.49 -28.87 -19.14
CA LEU A 282 19.13 -28.42 -20.49
C LEU A 282 17.79 -27.66 -20.52
N LEU A 283 16.89 -27.93 -19.58
CA LEU A 283 15.59 -27.27 -19.46
C LEU A 283 15.68 -25.90 -18.77
N MET A 284 16.87 -25.50 -18.30
CA MET A 284 17.05 -24.16 -17.74
C MET A 284 17.03 -23.06 -18.80
N GLY A 285 17.26 -23.44 -20.07
CA GLY A 285 17.32 -22.48 -21.18
C GLY A 285 18.64 -21.72 -21.21
N TYR A 286 19.76 -22.34 -20.83
CA TYR A 286 21.06 -21.74 -21.15
C TYR A 286 21.23 -21.73 -22.68
N PRO A 287 21.68 -20.61 -23.27
CA PRO A 287 21.95 -20.55 -24.69
C PRO A 287 22.96 -21.64 -25.03
N GLN A 288 22.59 -22.51 -25.96
CA GLN A 288 23.49 -23.54 -26.42
C GLN A 288 24.72 -22.87 -27.03
N PRO A 289 25.94 -23.37 -26.77
CA PRO A 289 27.10 -22.95 -27.53
C PRO A 289 26.76 -23.09 -29.02
N PRO A 290 27.18 -22.15 -29.89
CA PRO A 290 27.01 -22.34 -31.32
C PRO A 290 27.54 -23.73 -31.66
N ALA A 291 26.72 -24.54 -32.34
CA ALA A 291 27.13 -25.85 -32.80
C ALA A 291 28.51 -25.69 -33.44
N PRO A 292 29.50 -26.53 -33.09
CA PRO A 292 30.82 -26.43 -33.70
C PRO A 292 30.58 -26.35 -35.20
N ALA A 293 31.05 -25.25 -35.81
CA ALA A 293 30.92 -25.06 -37.24
C ALA A 293 31.35 -26.37 -37.88
N ASP A 294 30.48 -26.95 -38.71
CA ASP A 294 30.84 -28.13 -39.49
C ASP A 294 32.08 -27.73 -40.29
N ASP A 295 33.26 -28.04 -39.74
CA ASP A 295 34.52 -28.06 -40.46
C ASP A 295 34.46 -29.30 -41.37
N THR A 296 33.52 -29.24 -42.30
CA THR A 296 33.59 -29.91 -43.58
C THR A 296 34.53 -29.14 -44.51
N GLY A 297 35.57 -28.49 -43.95
CA GLY A 297 36.88 -28.51 -44.56
C GLY A 297 37.40 -29.94 -44.56
N HIS A 298 36.83 -30.80 -45.41
CA HIS A 298 37.61 -31.93 -45.92
C HIS A 298 38.92 -31.34 -46.44
N PRO A 299 40.10 -31.71 -45.90
CA PRO A 299 41.33 -31.42 -46.60
C PRO A 299 41.19 -32.11 -47.96
N ARG A 300 41.12 -31.32 -49.04
CA ARG A 300 41.26 -31.84 -50.41
C ARG A 300 42.45 -32.80 -50.37
N PRO A 301 42.27 -34.11 -50.65
CA PRO A 301 43.41 -35.00 -50.65
C PRO A 301 44.38 -34.46 -51.69
N ALA A 302 45.58 -34.09 -51.22
CA ALA A 302 46.66 -33.64 -52.06
C ALA A 302 46.81 -34.66 -53.19
N ARG A 303 46.72 -34.16 -54.42
CA ARG A 303 46.89 -34.90 -55.67
C ARG A 303 48.16 -35.75 -55.55
N ARG A 304 48.00 -37.03 -55.18
CA ARG A 304 49.13 -37.95 -55.07
C ARG A 304 49.69 -38.10 -56.47
N ALA A 305 50.86 -37.51 -56.68
CA ALA A 305 51.62 -37.65 -57.90
C ALA A 305 51.76 -39.14 -58.22
N ARG A 306 51.47 -39.48 -59.48
CA ARG A 306 51.66 -40.81 -60.08
C ARG A 306 52.97 -41.42 -59.60
N ARG A 307 52.88 -42.52 -58.85
CA ARG A 307 53.98 -43.47 -58.71
C ARG A 307 53.76 -44.57 -59.73
N LYS A 308 54.68 -44.63 -60.69
CA LYS A 308 54.81 -45.67 -61.72
C LYS A 308 54.94 -47.07 -61.10
N ASP A 309 54.33 -48.01 -61.82
CA ASP A 309 54.72 -49.41 -62.04
C ASP A 309 54.94 -50.34 -60.83
N VAL A 310 54.00 -51.29 -60.61
CA VAL A 310 54.25 -52.74 -60.39
C VAL A 310 52.94 -53.52 -60.71
N PRO A 311 52.97 -54.60 -61.53
CA PRO A 311 51.78 -55.39 -61.91
C PRO A 311 51.40 -56.45 -60.86
N ALA A 312 50.12 -56.84 -60.88
CA ALA A 312 49.47 -57.80 -59.98
C ALA A 312 49.89 -59.27 -60.18
N PRO A 313 49.74 -60.14 -59.17
CA PRO A 313 49.57 -61.58 -59.35
C PRO A 313 48.09 -62.03 -59.22
N PRO A 314 47.67 -63.12 -59.89
CA PRO A 314 46.28 -63.58 -59.98
C PRO A 314 45.91 -64.71 -59.00
N GLY A 315 44.60 -64.91 -58.78
CA GLY A 315 43.97 -66.08 -58.12
C GLY A 315 43.53 -65.81 -56.67
N SER A 316 42.35 -66.21 -56.18
CA SER A 316 41.46 -67.31 -56.55
C SER A 316 40.02 -67.09 -56.01
N SER A 317 39.08 -67.81 -56.61
CA SER A 317 37.63 -67.76 -56.43
C SER A 317 37.08 -68.42 -55.15
N GLY A 318 35.91 -67.93 -54.69
CA GLY A 318 34.90 -68.66 -53.91
C GLY A 318 33.82 -67.69 -53.36
N SER A 319 32.64 -67.51 -53.97
CA SER A 319 31.43 -68.37 -53.85
C SER A 319 30.98 -68.50 -52.38
N ARG A 320 29.90 -67.88 -51.87
CA ARG A 320 28.48 -68.08 -52.25
C ARG A 320 27.53 -67.04 -51.58
N ARG A 321 26.60 -66.54 -52.41
CA ARG A 321 25.12 -66.42 -52.28
C ARG A 321 24.44 -65.71 -51.09
N ALA A 322 23.60 -64.75 -51.49
CA ALA A 322 22.40 -64.19 -50.84
C ALA A 322 21.30 -65.23 -50.50
N PRO A 323 20.23 -64.87 -49.76
CA PRO A 323 19.01 -64.29 -50.38
C PRO A 323 18.41 -63.08 -49.59
N VAL A 324 17.82 -62.07 -50.22
CA VAL A 324 16.45 -61.95 -50.80
C VAL A 324 15.32 -61.89 -49.76
N ARG A 325 14.71 -60.70 -49.65
CA ARG A 325 13.35 -60.35 -49.14
C ARG A 325 12.26 -61.14 -49.91
N PRO A 326 11.04 -61.42 -49.38
CA PRO A 326 9.98 -60.40 -49.33
C PRO A 326 8.82 -60.56 -48.31
N SER A 327 8.17 -59.41 -48.05
CA SER A 327 6.73 -59.10 -47.95
C SER A 327 5.71 -59.97 -47.19
N ALA A 328 4.87 -59.27 -46.42
CA ALA A 328 3.38 -59.28 -46.40
C ALA A 328 2.81 -59.32 -44.95
N VAL A 329 1.69 -58.70 -44.52
CA VAL A 329 0.65 -57.84 -45.10
C VAL A 329 -0.33 -57.42 -43.95
N THR A 330 -0.85 -56.18 -43.99
CA THR A 330 -2.12 -55.60 -43.45
C THR A 330 -2.57 -55.61 -41.97
N GLY A 331 -3.16 -54.46 -41.60
CA GLY A 331 -4.28 -54.25 -40.67
C GLY A 331 -3.89 -53.41 -39.45
N SER A 332 -4.53 -52.32 -39.05
CA SER A 332 -5.84 -51.75 -39.38
C SER A 332 -5.87 -50.29 -38.90
N GLY A 333 -6.74 -49.46 -39.48
CA GLY A 333 -6.96 -48.09 -39.04
C GLY A 333 -8.45 -47.74 -39.02
N VAL A 334 -8.70 -46.60 -38.35
CA VAL A 334 -9.92 -45.75 -38.37
C VAL A 334 -11.01 -46.09 -37.34
N GLY A 335 -11.46 -45.05 -36.63
CA GLY A 335 -12.46 -45.12 -35.55
C GLY A 335 -13.87 -44.62 -35.93
N GLN A 336 -14.77 -44.63 -34.94
CA GLN A 336 -16.00 -43.82 -34.78
C GLN A 336 -16.58 -44.10 -33.37
N VAL A 337 -16.97 -43.10 -32.56
CA VAL A 337 -18.33 -42.54 -32.32
C VAL A 337 -19.40 -43.56 -31.90
N VAL A 338 -20.07 -43.32 -30.75
CA VAL A 338 -21.55 -43.21 -30.54
C VAL A 338 -21.93 -43.47 -29.06
N THR A 339 -22.86 -42.62 -28.60
CA THR A 339 -23.65 -42.53 -27.36
C THR A 339 -24.45 -43.78 -26.96
N SER A 340 -24.81 -43.92 -25.66
CA SER A 340 -26.22 -43.93 -25.18
C SER A 340 -26.36 -44.12 -23.65
N THR A 341 -27.42 -43.48 -23.15
CA THR A 341 -28.07 -43.41 -21.82
C THR A 341 -28.42 -44.74 -21.14
N GLU A 342 -28.41 -44.74 -19.78
CA GLU A 342 -29.53 -45.20 -18.93
C GLU A 342 -29.31 -44.86 -17.44
N THR A 343 -30.36 -44.36 -16.78
CA THR A 343 -30.61 -44.32 -15.32
C THR A 343 -31.71 -45.36 -15.05
N PRO A 344 -31.87 -46.01 -13.87
CA PRO A 344 -32.05 -45.34 -12.57
C PRO A 344 -31.54 -46.10 -11.32
N THR A 345 -31.82 -45.51 -10.15
CA THR A 345 -32.06 -46.12 -8.80
C THR A 345 -30.92 -46.08 -7.77
N GLU A 346 -31.22 -45.37 -6.67
CA GLU A 346 -30.64 -45.46 -5.32
C GLU A 346 -30.50 -46.90 -4.81
N PRO A 347 -29.53 -47.22 -3.92
CA PRO A 347 -29.82 -47.10 -2.48
C PRO A 347 -28.63 -46.82 -1.52
N VAL A 348 -28.97 -46.17 -0.41
CA VAL A 348 -28.62 -46.52 1.01
C VAL A 348 -27.18 -46.35 1.53
N ALA A 349 -27.14 -45.60 2.65
CA ALA A 349 -26.02 -45.36 3.55
C ALA A 349 -25.52 -46.60 4.32
N PRO A 350 -24.28 -46.62 4.83
CA PRO A 350 -23.87 -47.60 5.82
C PRO A 350 -24.22 -47.15 7.25
N THR A 351 -25.13 -47.91 7.83
CA THR A 351 -25.46 -47.98 9.26
C THR A 351 -24.26 -48.47 10.07
N ALA A 352 -23.88 -47.74 11.12
CA ALA A 352 -23.08 -48.25 12.22
C ALA A 352 -24.03 -48.75 13.32
N ALA A 353 -24.02 -50.05 13.59
CA ALA A 353 -24.71 -50.69 14.71
C ALA A 353 -23.69 -51.10 15.78
N GLY A 354 -24.03 -50.88 17.05
CA GLY A 354 -23.29 -51.41 18.20
C GLY A 354 -23.47 -50.64 19.50
N ALA A 355 -24.70 -50.60 20.04
CA ALA A 355 -24.97 -50.36 21.47
C ALA A 355 -24.68 -51.66 22.28
N PRO A 356 -24.58 -51.61 23.63
CA PRO A 356 -25.76 -51.56 24.52
C PRO A 356 -25.62 -50.45 25.60
N ALA A 357 -26.67 -49.72 26.02
CA ALA A 357 -27.94 -50.04 26.68
C ALA A 357 -27.87 -49.98 28.22
N GLU A 358 -28.42 -48.91 28.77
CA GLU A 358 -29.14 -48.74 30.05
C GLU A 358 -29.55 -47.25 30.07
N GLY A 359 -30.78 -46.77 30.25
CA GLY A 359 -32.07 -47.36 30.57
C GLY A 359 -32.87 -46.26 31.28
N THR A 360 -33.90 -45.69 30.60
CA THR A 360 -35.17 -45.12 31.13
C THR A 360 -35.13 -44.05 32.26
N SER A 361 -35.97 -43.00 32.34
CA SER A 361 -37.15 -42.53 31.62
C SER A 361 -37.66 -41.29 32.36
N GLY A 362 -38.26 -40.31 31.68
CA GLY A 362 -39.12 -39.29 32.30
C GLY A 362 -39.16 -37.96 31.54
N GLY A 363 -40.09 -37.82 30.57
CA GLY A 363 -40.47 -36.52 29.98
C GLY A 363 -41.62 -35.84 30.77
N PRO A 364 -42.42 -34.95 30.15
CA PRO A 364 -42.06 -33.85 29.24
C PRO A 364 -42.77 -32.50 29.58
N SER A 365 -42.14 -31.37 29.19
CA SER A 365 -42.73 -30.10 28.66
C SER A 365 -43.81 -29.31 29.48
N PRO A 366 -44.30 -28.12 29.04
CA PRO A 366 -43.62 -26.87 28.63
C PRO A 366 -44.25 -25.55 29.20
N GLN A 367 -43.47 -24.45 29.32
CA GLN A 367 -43.84 -22.99 29.29
C GLN A 367 -45.05 -22.44 30.11
N PRO A 368 -45.38 -21.11 30.20
CA PRO A 368 -44.66 -19.84 29.95
C PRO A 368 -44.74 -18.82 31.15
N ARG A 369 -44.16 -17.62 30.97
CA ARG A 369 -44.36 -16.33 31.72
C ARG A 369 -45.86 -15.85 31.65
N PRO A 370 -46.40 -14.84 32.40
CA PRO A 370 -45.78 -13.56 32.84
C PRO A 370 -46.31 -12.84 34.15
N SER A 371 -45.70 -11.69 34.46
CA SER A 371 -46.25 -10.41 35.02
C SER A 371 -47.07 -10.30 36.32
N THR A 372 -46.67 -9.38 37.20
CA THR A 372 -47.47 -8.34 37.96
C THR A 372 -46.45 -7.41 38.68
N ALA A 373 -46.40 -6.07 38.54
CA ALA A 373 -47.30 -5.00 39.02
C ALA A 373 -47.70 -5.20 40.50
N GLY A 374 -47.60 -4.30 41.48
CA GLY A 374 -47.48 -2.85 41.53
C GLY A 374 -48.37 -2.35 42.70
N SER A 375 -47.84 -1.44 43.51
CA SER A 375 -48.53 -0.42 44.36
C SER A 375 -49.38 -0.78 45.59
N GLY A 376 -49.16 0.02 46.64
CA GLY A 376 -50.02 0.33 47.79
C GLY A 376 -49.21 0.43 49.09
N ASP A 377 -49.31 1.42 49.98
CA ASP A 377 -49.95 2.74 50.00
C ASP A 377 -49.52 3.44 51.32
N GLY A 378 -49.62 4.77 51.41
CA GLY A 378 -49.93 5.47 52.67
C GLY A 378 -48.83 6.20 53.49
N SER A 379 -48.79 7.54 53.32
CA SER A 379 -48.94 8.62 54.35
C SER A 379 -48.14 8.62 55.69
N ALA A 380 -47.78 9.72 56.35
CA ALA A 380 -47.68 11.17 56.14
C ALA A 380 -47.11 11.80 57.45
N GLN A 381 -46.42 12.95 57.34
CA GLN A 381 -46.34 14.11 58.27
C GLN A 381 -45.67 14.07 59.67
N GLY A 382 -44.92 15.17 59.95
CA GLY A 382 -44.88 15.88 61.24
C GLY A 382 -43.59 15.74 62.07
N THR A 383 -42.60 16.65 62.01
CA THR A 383 -42.40 17.92 62.75
C THR A 383 -41.88 17.83 64.20
N ALA A 384 -40.85 18.66 64.48
CA ALA A 384 -40.38 19.25 65.76
C ALA A 384 -39.72 18.29 66.79
N ALA A 385 -38.43 18.40 67.10
CA ALA A 385 -37.69 19.43 67.87
C ALA A 385 -37.75 19.25 69.40
N THR A 386 -36.65 19.62 70.07
CA THR A 386 -36.36 19.64 71.53
C THR A 386 -35.95 18.26 72.09
N GLY A 387 -34.85 18.05 72.81
CA GLY A 387 -33.89 18.89 73.52
C GLY A 387 -33.55 18.20 74.86
N THR A 388 -32.29 18.33 75.32
CA THR A 388 -31.75 18.01 76.68
C THR A 388 -31.69 16.51 77.06
N ALA A 389 -30.76 15.97 77.86
CA ALA A 389 -29.54 16.44 78.50
C ALA A 389 -28.72 15.19 78.95
N THR A 390 -27.40 15.35 78.93
CA THR A 390 -26.43 14.97 79.97
C THR A 390 -26.58 13.64 80.73
N VAL A 391 -25.64 12.71 80.49
CA VAL A 391 -24.93 12.00 81.58
C VAL A 391 -23.45 11.91 81.22
N ALA A 392 -22.62 12.39 82.15
CA ALA A 392 -21.17 12.42 82.11
C ALA A 392 -20.58 11.10 82.62
N GLY A 393 -19.40 10.72 82.10
CA GLY A 393 -18.60 9.62 82.63
C GLY A 393 -17.42 9.24 81.74
N THR A 394 -16.34 10.04 81.79
CA THR A 394 -14.90 9.65 81.77
C THR A 394 -14.58 8.21 81.29
N VAL A 395 -13.71 7.96 80.30
CA VAL A 395 -12.24 8.15 80.31
C VAL A 395 -11.70 7.89 78.88
N ALA A 396 -10.83 8.79 78.42
CA ALA A 396 -9.72 8.65 77.47
C ALA A 396 -9.73 7.54 76.38
N GLY A 397 -9.59 7.97 75.12
CA GLY A 397 -8.84 7.21 74.10
C GLY A 397 -9.50 7.13 72.72
N ALA A 398 -8.87 7.80 71.74
CA ALA A 398 -9.00 7.58 70.29
C ALA A 398 -10.17 8.25 69.53
N GLU A 399 -10.19 9.59 69.50
CA GLU A 399 -10.66 10.34 68.32
C GLU A 399 -9.65 10.19 67.17
N ALA A 400 -9.83 9.20 66.31
CA ALA A 400 -9.17 9.14 65.00
C ALA A 400 -9.87 8.16 64.05
N ALA A 401 -11.18 8.31 63.81
CA ALA A 401 -11.81 7.66 62.66
C ALA A 401 -13.11 8.35 62.26
N ARG A 402 -13.18 8.73 60.98
CA ARG A 402 -14.38 9.14 60.20
C ARG A 402 -14.80 10.61 60.30
N GLY A 403 -13.97 11.47 59.71
CA GLY A 403 -14.39 12.78 59.22
C GLY A 403 -13.48 13.23 58.09
N GLY A 404 -13.78 12.88 56.84
CA GLY A 404 -12.91 13.24 55.73
C GLY A 404 -13.32 12.77 54.33
N VAL A 405 -14.62 12.70 54.03
CA VAL A 405 -15.10 12.43 52.66
C VAL A 405 -16.17 13.45 52.29
N ARG A 406 -15.79 14.73 52.22
CA ARG A 406 -16.54 15.83 51.58
C ARG A 406 -15.76 17.14 51.75
N GLY A 407 -14.68 17.31 51.00
CA GLY A 407 -13.89 18.55 51.07
C GLY A 407 -12.76 18.71 50.05
N TRP A 408 -12.51 17.74 49.17
CA TRP A 408 -11.32 17.75 48.30
C TRP A 408 -11.59 18.10 46.82
N TRP A 409 -12.80 18.55 46.48
CA TRP A 409 -13.21 18.87 45.09
C TRP A 409 -13.13 20.36 44.72
N ARG A 410 -12.39 21.19 45.47
CA ARG A 410 -12.19 22.59 45.12
C ARG A 410 -10.71 22.97 45.13
N ALA A 411 -9.99 22.49 44.11
CA ALA A 411 -8.92 23.19 43.41
C ALA A 411 -8.35 22.28 42.31
N ALA A 412 -9.22 21.80 41.40
CA ALA A 412 -8.75 21.27 40.13
C ALA A 412 -8.26 22.47 39.31
N SER A 413 -6.96 22.75 39.41
CA SER A 413 -6.33 23.81 38.64
C SER A 413 -6.35 23.41 37.15
N VAL A 414 -7.14 24.19 36.41
CA VAL A 414 -7.33 24.17 34.95
C VAL A 414 -6.03 24.10 34.09
N PRO A 415 -4.81 24.48 34.54
CA PRO A 415 -3.61 24.32 33.73
C PRO A 415 -3.14 22.87 33.51
N VAL A 416 -3.52 21.92 34.38
CA VAL A 416 -3.03 20.52 34.26
C VAL A 416 -3.71 19.78 33.13
N VAL A 417 -5.00 20.04 32.89
CA VAL A 417 -5.77 19.46 31.78
C VAL A 417 -5.38 20.11 30.45
N ALA A 418 -5.07 21.42 30.45
CA ALA A 418 -4.60 22.14 29.27
C ALA A 418 -3.19 21.72 28.84
N GLY A 419 -2.26 21.52 29.78
CA GLY A 419 -0.90 21.06 29.46
C GLY A 419 -0.84 19.65 28.88
N THR A 420 -1.64 18.72 29.42
CA THR A 420 -1.74 17.35 28.88
C THR A 420 -2.53 17.29 27.58
N ALA A 421 -3.55 18.15 27.41
CA ALA A 421 -4.25 18.27 26.14
C ALA A 421 -3.31 18.88 25.08
N ILE A 422 -2.50 19.89 25.38
CA ILE A 422 -1.58 20.50 24.40
C ILE A 422 -0.42 19.55 24.06
N ALA A 423 0.06 18.71 24.98
CA ALA A 423 1.08 17.70 24.67
C ALA A 423 0.51 16.48 23.90
N ALA A 424 -0.70 16.01 24.24
CA ALA A 424 -1.36 14.92 23.51
C ALA A 424 -1.90 15.36 22.15
N THR A 425 -2.44 16.59 22.04
CA THR A 425 -2.90 17.19 20.79
C THR A 425 -1.73 17.71 19.97
N GLY A 426 -0.65 18.21 20.59
CA GLY A 426 0.58 18.61 19.91
C GLY A 426 1.41 17.43 19.41
N GLY A 427 1.47 16.32 20.16
CA GLY A 427 2.06 15.06 19.70
C GLY A 427 1.20 14.38 18.63
N ALA A 428 -0.12 14.32 18.81
CA ALA A 428 -1.02 13.79 17.79
C ALA A 428 -1.09 14.69 16.55
N ALA A 429 -1.04 16.02 16.69
CA ALA A 429 -1.02 16.97 15.57
C ALA A 429 0.35 17.05 14.91
N ALA A 430 1.47 16.88 15.62
CA ALA A 430 2.79 16.75 15.01
C ALA A 430 2.92 15.41 14.27
N VAL A 431 2.39 14.32 14.83
CA VAL A 431 2.33 13.02 14.15
C VAL A 431 1.32 13.03 13.00
N LEU A 432 0.18 13.73 13.08
CA LEU A 432 -0.75 13.94 11.96
C LEU A 432 -0.24 14.98 10.96
N ALA A 433 0.60 15.93 11.35
CA ALA A 433 1.23 16.89 10.44
C ALA A 433 2.44 16.26 9.72
N LEU A 434 3.13 15.32 10.35
CA LEU A 434 4.22 14.53 9.76
C LEU A 434 3.73 13.27 9.03
N ALA A 435 2.53 12.76 9.35
CA ALA A 435 1.85 11.68 8.64
C ALA A 435 0.76 12.20 7.68
N ARG A 436 0.58 13.51 7.57
CA ARG A 436 0.00 14.07 6.36
C ARG A 436 1.00 13.70 5.26
N PRO A 437 0.60 12.95 4.22
CA PRO A 437 1.40 12.98 3.00
C PRO A 437 1.60 14.47 2.73
N ASP A 438 2.83 14.90 2.45
CA ASP A 438 3.05 16.21 1.86
C ASP A 438 2.00 16.34 0.78
N THR A 439 0.96 17.13 1.01
CA THR A 439 0.11 17.62 -0.07
C THR A 439 0.96 18.69 -0.70
N ALA A 440 2.10 18.26 -1.27
CA ALA A 440 2.85 19.03 -2.24
C ALA A 440 1.79 19.43 -3.25
N GLN A 441 1.52 20.73 -3.30
CA GLN A 441 0.52 21.25 -4.21
C GLN A 441 0.95 20.80 -5.61
N PRO A 442 0.04 20.19 -6.40
CA PRO A 442 0.38 19.69 -7.72
C PRO A 442 0.95 20.83 -8.54
N ALA A 443 2.23 20.79 -8.87
CA ALA A 443 2.90 21.81 -9.66
C ALA A 443 3.11 21.30 -11.09
N ALA A 444 3.15 22.21 -12.06
CA ALA A 444 3.49 21.85 -13.42
C ALA A 444 4.90 21.24 -13.48
N GLY A 445 5.05 20.06 -14.11
CA GLY A 445 6.36 19.42 -14.30
C GLY A 445 7.16 19.95 -15.50
N ARG A 446 6.56 20.88 -16.26
CA ARG A 446 7.15 21.58 -17.40
C ARG A 446 6.31 22.82 -17.73
N THR A 447 6.83 23.68 -18.60
CA THR A 447 6.04 24.79 -19.14
C THR A 447 4.95 24.26 -20.08
N LEU A 448 3.68 24.61 -19.80
CA LEU A 448 2.52 24.20 -20.58
C LEU A 448 1.94 25.40 -21.35
N PRO A 449 1.56 25.23 -22.63
CA PRO A 449 0.92 26.30 -23.40
C PRO A 449 -0.50 26.59 -22.89
N ALA A 450 -1.07 27.72 -23.31
CA ALA A 450 -2.49 28.01 -23.09
C ALA A 450 -3.36 26.99 -23.84
N TYR A 451 -4.51 26.66 -23.26
CA TYR A 451 -5.49 25.69 -23.77
C TYR A 451 -4.99 24.24 -23.84
N HIS A 452 -3.99 23.89 -23.03
CA HIS A 452 -3.48 22.53 -22.89
C HIS A 452 -4.30 21.75 -21.86
N VAL A 453 -4.73 20.53 -22.20
CA VAL A 453 -5.45 19.64 -21.26
C VAL A 453 -4.44 18.99 -20.32
N LEU A 454 -4.61 19.24 -19.02
CA LEU A 454 -3.76 18.70 -17.96
C LEU A 454 -3.89 17.18 -17.89
N THR A 455 -2.76 16.49 -18.05
CA THR A 455 -2.65 15.05 -17.85
C THR A 455 -1.99 14.75 -16.50
N ALA A 456 -2.12 13.50 -16.02
CA ALA A 456 -1.45 13.07 -14.80
C ALA A 456 0.09 13.17 -14.88
N ALA A 457 0.66 13.19 -16.09
CA ALA A 457 2.09 13.36 -16.32
C ALA A 457 2.54 14.83 -16.30
N ASP A 458 1.62 15.79 -16.46
CA ASP A 458 1.95 17.22 -16.47
C ASP A 458 2.01 17.81 -15.05
N LEU A 459 1.52 17.08 -14.03
CA LEU A 459 1.43 17.53 -12.64
C LEU A 459 2.28 16.65 -11.71
N THR A 460 3.10 17.28 -10.87
CA THR A 460 3.90 16.58 -9.85
C THR A 460 3.65 17.21 -8.47
N PRO A 461 3.04 16.49 -7.51
CA PRO A 461 2.42 15.16 -7.66
C PRO A 461 1.16 15.21 -8.53
N ALA A 462 0.76 14.06 -9.09
CA ALA A 462 -0.44 13.97 -9.93
C ALA A 462 -1.72 14.20 -9.09
N ASP A 463 -2.61 15.08 -9.58
CA ASP A 463 -3.90 15.36 -8.92
C ASP A 463 -5.09 15.00 -9.84
N PRO A 464 -5.92 14.01 -9.47
CA PRO A 464 -7.12 13.64 -10.23
C PRO A 464 -8.21 14.72 -10.22
N ALA A 465 -8.16 15.70 -9.31
CA ALA A 465 -9.08 16.85 -9.31
C ALA A 465 -8.81 17.78 -10.50
N LEU A 466 -7.53 18.00 -10.83
CA LEU A 466 -7.07 18.89 -11.90
C LEU A 466 -6.93 18.19 -13.26
N THR A 467 -6.72 16.88 -13.26
CA THR A 467 -6.60 16.08 -14.48
C THR A 467 -7.85 16.20 -15.36
N GLY A 468 -7.67 16.43 -16.65
CA GLY A 468 -8.74 16.60 -17.64
C GLY A 468 -9.29 18.04 -17.75
N ARG A 469 -8.87 18.98 -16.89
CA ARG A 469 -9.10 20.42 -17.08
C ARG A 469 -8.06 20.99 -18.04
N TYR A 470 -8.32 22.14 -18.63
CA TYR A 470 -7.36 22.81 -19.52
C TYR A 470 -6.90 24.17 -19.01
N THR A 471 -5.68 24.57 -19.35
CA THR A 471 -5.10 25.86 -18.98
C THR A 471 -5.75 27.00 -19.78
N LEU A 472 -6.09 28.14 -19.15
CA LEU A 472 -6.53 29.33 -19.89
C LEU A 472 -5.37 30.25 -20.28
N ARG A 473 -4.30 30.18 -19.48
CA ARG A 473 -3.04 30.90 -19.69
C ARG A 473 -1.88 29.92 -19.74
N PRO A 474 -0.73 30.28 -20.33
CA PRO A 474 0.47 29.47 -20.22
C PRO A 474 0.85 29.28 -18.75
N LEU A 475 1.21 28.06 -18.39
CA LEU A 475 1.63 27.70 -17.03
C LEU A 475 3.13 27.45 -17.03
N LYS A 476 3.89 28.12 -16.16
CA LYS A 476 5.34 27.97 -16.12
C LYS A 476 5.74 26.67 -15.41
N ASP A 477 6.97 26.25 -15.65
CA ASP A 477 7.57 25.13 -14.92
C ASP A 477 7.53 25.36 -13.40
N HIS A 478 7.14 24.33 -12.65
CA HIS A 478 6.90 24.36 -11.21
C HIS A 478 5.84 25.35 -10.70
N GLU A 479 5.03 25.95 -11.58
CA GLU A 479 3.90 26.80 -11.18
C GLU A 479 2.73 25.95 -10.69
N VAL A 480 2.13 26.32 -9.56
CA VAL A 480 0.92 25.67 -9.04
C VAL A 480 -0.29 26.15 -9.85
N PRO A 481 -1.05 25.26 -10.50
CA PRO A 481 -2.25 25.63 -11.24
C PRO A 481 -3.33 26.12 -10.27
N ASP A 482 -3.80 27.35 -10.46
CA ASP A 482 -4.97 27.87 -9.76
C ASP A 482 -6.26 27.20 -10.30
N PRO A 483 -7.05 26.49 -9.48
CA PRO A 483 -8.29 25.85 -9.90
C PRO A 483 -9.31 26.81 -10.50
N GLU A 484 -9.30 28.10 -10.15
CA GLU A 484 -10.23 29.10 -10.73
C GLU A 484 -9.77 29.57 -12.11
N ALA A 485 -8.46 29.50 -12.39
CA ALA A 485 -7.85 29.87 -13.67
C ALA A 485 -7.81 28.74 -14.72
N LEU A 486 -8.47 27.62 -14.44
CA LEU A 486 -8.58 26.47 -15.34
C LEU A 486 -9.98 26.35 -15.96
N GLY A 487 -10.03 25.87 -17.20
CA GLY A 487 -11.28 25.51 -17.86
C GLY A 487 -11.96 24.27 -17.23
N PRO A 488 -13.23 24.01 -17.56
CA PRO A 488 -13.92 22.78 -17.14
C PRO A 488 -13.28 21.52 -17.73
N ARG A 489 -13.68 20.37 -17.20
CA ARG A 489 -13.17 19.07 -17.67
C ARG A 489 -13.63 18.80 -19.10
N LEU A 490 -12.69 18.40 -19.92
CA LEU A 490 -12.91 17.99 -21.30
C LEU A 490 -12.61 16.50 -21.47
N PRO A 491 -13.35 15.78 -22.33
CA PRO A 491 -13.01 14.41 -22.70
C PRO A 491 -11.61 14.32 -23.31
N ALA A 492 -10.89 13.25 -23.00
CA ALA A 492 -9.54 13.03 -23.54
C ALA A 492 -9.56 13.03 -25.07
N GLY A 493 -8.62 13.75 -25.69
CA GLY A 493 -8.47 13.82 -27.14
C GLY A 493 -9.45 14.75 -27.87
N ILE A 494 -10.36 15.46 -27.18
CA ILE A 494 -11.34 16.33 -27.85
C ILE A 494 -10.71 17.53 -28.58
N LEU A 495 -9.54 17.99 -28.14
CA LEU A 495 -8.79 19.08 -28.78
C LEU A 495 -7.82 18.58 -29.86
N THR A 496 -7.59 17.28 -29.96
CA THR A 496 -6.63 16.71 -30.92
C THR A 496 -7.12 16.98 -32.34
N GLY A 497 -6.27 17.64 -33.15
CA GLY A 497 -6.59 17.97 -34.54
C GLY A 497 -7.47 19.21 -34.74
N ARG A 498 -7.80 19.95 -33.67
CA ARG A 498 -8.53 21.24 -33.76
C ARG A 498 -7.56 22.42 -33.68
N ALA A 499 -7.85 23.47 -34.43
CA ALA A 499 -7.16 24.75 -34.32
C ALA A 499 -7.87 25.61 -33.26
N VAL A 500 -7.10 26.17 -32.32
CA VAL A 500 -7.59 27.16 -31.35
C VAL A 500 -7.48 28.54 -31.98
N THR A 501 -8.59 29.27 -32.05
CA THR A 501 -8.60 30.62 -32.64
C THR A 501 -9.60 31.53 -31.92
N THR A 502 -9.38 32.83 -32.04
CA THR A 502 -10.26 33.86 -31.47
C THR A 502 -11.15 34.42 -32.58
N LEU A 503 -12.46 34.29 -32.40
CA LEU A 503 -13.46 34.80 -33.32
C LEU A 503 -14.22 35.97 -32.69
N ARG A 504 -14.66 36.91 -33.52
CA ARG A 504 -15.53 37.99 -33.08
C ARG A 504 -16.99 37.57 -33.28
N ALA A 505 -17.70 37.40 -32.18
CA ALA A 505 -19.13 37.14 -32.15
C ALA A 505 -19.91 38.46 -32.22
N GLN A 506 -21.23 38.38 -32.30
CA GLN A 506 -22.09 39.56 -32.15
C GLN A 506 -22.10 40.09 -30.70
N PRO A 507 -22.40 41.39 -30.53
CA PRO A 507 -22.70 42.02 -29.24
C PRO A 507 -23.56 41.15 -28.34
N GLY A 508 -23.00 40.70 -27.21
CA GLY A 508 -23.71 39.93 -26.18
C GLY A 508 -23.86 38.43 -26.44
N ALA A 509 -23.50 37.93 -27.63
CA ALA A 509 -23.57 36.50 -27.92
C ALA A 509 -22.52 35.70 -27.12
N ALA A 510 -21.33 36.27 -26.90
CA ALA A 510 -20.26 35.61 -26.15
C ALA A 510 -20.64 35.28 -24.69
N ALA A 511 -21.54 36.07 -24.08
CA ALA A 511 -22.01 35.87 -22.71
C ALA A 511 -23.00 34.70 -22.55
N LEU A 512 -23.56 34.20 -23.66
CA LEU A 512 -24.58 33.14 -23.65
C LEU A 512 -23.98 31.72 -23.63
N PHE A 513 -22.67 31.57 -23.82
CA PHE A 513 -22.02 30.26 -23.94
C PHE A 513 -21.11 29.97 -22.75
N ALA A 514 -21.35 28.85 -22.08
CA ALA A 514 -20.48 28.36 -21.03
C ALA A 514 -19.16 27.81 -21.61
N ARG A 515 -18.05 27.98 -20.89
CA ARG A 515 -16.78 27.31 -21.21
C ARG A 515 -17.01 25.79 -21.29
N GLY A 516 -16.38 25.12 -22.25
CA GLY A 516 -16.54 23.69 -22.50
C GLY A 516 -17.83 23.28 -23.21
N SER A 517 -18.72 24.22 -23.55
CA SER A 517 -19.91 23.93 -24.35
C SER A 517 -19.59 23.71 -25.83
N ARG A 518 -20.38 22.86 -26.49
CA ARG A 518 -20.33 22.64 -27.93
C ARG A 518 -21.38 23.53 -28.60
N VAL A 519 -20.96 24.29 -29.59
CA VAL A 519 -21.81 25.24 -30.31
C VAL A 519 -21.68 25.02 -31.81
N ALA A 520 -22.71 25.40 -32.56
CA ALA A 520 -22.61 25.57 -33.99
C ALA A 520 -22.31 27.03 -34.29
N LEU A 521 -21.27 27.30 -35.06
CA LEU A 521 -20.99 28.64 -35.58
C LEU A 521 -21.55 28.75 -36.98
N VAL A 522 -22.21 29.86 -37.25
CA VAL A 522 -22.93 30.11 -38.49
C VAL A 522 -22.49 31.48 -39.02
N ALA A 523 -21.77 31.48 -40.12
CA ALA A 523 -21.35 32.68 -40.82
C ALA A 523 -22.32 32.99 -41.97
N THR A 524 -22.92 34.19 -41.96
CA THR A 524 -23.83 34.64 -43.02
C THR A 524 -23.12 35.69 -43.88
N PRO A 525 -22.54 35.33 -45.04
CA PRO A 525 -21.89 36.30 -45.92
C PRO A 525 -22.92 37.29 -46.49
N GLY A 526 -22.50 38.55 -46.71
CA GLY A 526 -23.36 39.61 -47.23
C GLY A 526 -23.94 39.32 -48.64
N LYS A 527 -23.29 38.42 -49.40
CA LYS A 527 -23.84 37.75 -50.59
C LYS A 527 -23.31 36.30 -50.61
N GLY A 528 -24.19 35.30 -50.53
CA GLY A 528 -23.83 33.88 -50.61
C GLY A 528 -24.62 32.98 -49.66
N ALA A 529 -24.39 31.67 -49.78
CA ALA A 529 -24.99 30.67 -48.90
C ALA A 529 -24.36 30.72 -47.50
N GLN A 530 -25.18 30.46 -46.48
CA GLN A 530 -24.76 30.41 -45.08
C GLN A 530 -23.77 29.26 -44.84
N VAL A 531 -22.68 29.53 -44.14
CA VAL A 531 -21.65 28.54 -43.82
C VAL A 531 -21.77 28.16 -42.34
N THR A 532 -22.01 26.88 -42.07
CA THR A 532 -22.18 26.35 -40.71
C THR A 532 -21.05 25.42 -40.35
N ALA A 533 -20.30 25.76 -39.30
CA ALA A 533 -19.37 24.87 -38.62
C ALA A 533 -20.07 24.22 -37.43
N ARG A 534 -20.19 22.89 -37.45
CA ARG A 534 -20.79 22.11 -36.37
C ARG A 534 -19.70 21.61 -35.42
N ASP A 535 -20.07 21.35 -34.17
CA ASP A 535 -19.18 20.78 -33.14
C ASP A 535 -17.98 21.69 -32.77
N VAL A 536 -18.20 23.00 -32.73
CA VAL A 536 -17.20 23.97 -32.27
C VAL A 536 -17.18 24.00 -30.75
N LEU A 537 -16.00 23.89 -30.14
CA LEU A 537 -15.86 23.87 -28.68
C LEU A 537 -15.47 25.26 -28.18
N VAL A 538 -16.24 25.81 -27.22
CA VAL A 538 -15.92 27.10 -26.60
C VAL A 538 -14.90 26.90 -25.48
N LEU A 539 -13.73 27.54 -25.59
CA LEU A 539 -12.64 27.43 -24.62
C LEU A 539 -12.57 28.62 -23.65
N ASP A 540 -12.83 29.83 -24.15
CA ASP A 540 -12.84 31.02 -23.29
C ASP A 540 -13.65 32.18 -23.89
N HIS A 541 -14.01 33.14 -23.05
CA HIS A 541 -14.59 34.42 -23.41
C HIS A 541 -13.59 35.55 -23.11
N GLY A 542 -13.14 36.26 -24.14
CA GLY A 542 -12.31 37.45 -23.97
C GLY A 542 -13.13 38.66 -23.53
N SER A 543 -12.47 39.77 -23.16
CA SER A 543 -13.15 41.04 -22.92
C SER A 543 -13.85 41.53 -24.20
N GLY A 544 -15.17 41.71 -24.15
CA GLY A 544 -16.01 42.09 -25.30
C GLY A 544 -16.55 40.87 -26.08
N ASP A 545 -16.93 41.06 -27.35
CA ASP A 545 -17.52 40.00 -28.18
C ASP A 545 -16.49 39.03 -28.77
N ARG A 546 -15.43 38.69 -28.02
CA ARG A 546 -14.37 37.78 -28.48
C ARG A 546 -14.57 36.41 -27.85
N LEU A 547 -14.69 35.39 -28.70
CA LEU A 547 -14.85 34.00 -28.29
C LEU A 547 -13.60 33.22 -28.70
N VAL A 548 -12.96 32.53 -27.76
CA VAL A 548 -11.88 31.59 -28.06
C VAL A 548 -12.48 30.21 -28.26
N VAL A 549 -12.29 29.65 -29.44
CA VAL A 549 -12.90 28.38 -29.84
C VAL A 549 -11.87 27.40 -30.39
N ALA A 550 -12.11 26.11 -30.16
CA ALA A 550 -11.44 25.02 -30.85
C ALA A 550 -12.33 24.45 -31.96
N ILE A 551 -11.88 24.59 -33.19
CA ILE A 551 -12.60 24.24 -34.42
C ILE A 551 -11.72 23.39 -35.33
N LEU A 552 -12.32 22.53 -36.16
CA LEU A 552 -11.59 21.78 -37.17
C LEU A 552 -10.97 22.74 -38.23
N PRO A 553 -9.70 22.54 -38.64
CA PRO A 553 -9.04 23.42 -39.61
C PRO A 553 -9.84 23.61 -40.92
N ALA A 554 -10.49 22.56 -41.42
CA ALA A 554 -11.31 22.62 -42.62
C ALA A 554 -12.52 23.57 -42.49
N ASP A 555 -13.17 23.57 -41.32
CA ASP A 555 -14.32 24.44 -41.06
C ASP A 555 -13.87 25.87 -40.75
N LEU A 556 -12.70 26.05 -40.13
CA LEU A 556 -12.09 27.36 -39.94
C LEU A 556 -11.80 28.05 -41.27
N THR A 557 -11.22 27.33 -42.24
CA THR A 557 -10.96 27.90 -43.57
C THR A 557 -12.25 28.34 -44.26
N ARG A 558 -13.34 27.56 -44.13
CA ARG A 558 -14.65 27.91 -44.68
C ARG A 558 -15.26 29.14 -44.00
N LEU A 559 -15.15 29.26 -42.68
CA LEU A 559 -15.66 30.42 -41.93
C LEU A 559 -14.88 31.69 -42.25
N LEU A 560 -13.54 31.61 -42.34
CA LEU A 560 -12.70 32.76 -42.68
C LEU A 560 -12.91 33.25 -44.11
N ALA A 561 -13.16 32.33 -45.06
CA ALA A 561 -13.46 32.68 -46.45
C ALA A 561 -14.78 33.46 -46.61
N ALA A 562 -15.73 33.29 -45.68
CA ALA A 562 -17.05 33.92 -45.76
C ALA A 562 -17.06 35.44 -45.42
N ARG A 563 -15.98 36.01 -44.86
CA ARG A 563 -15.87 37.45 -44.48
C ARG A 563 -17.14 38.03 -43.81
N ALA A 564 -17.74 37.25 -42.93
CA ALA A 564 -19.10 37.49 -42.42
C ALA A 564 -19.13 37.74 -40.91
N THR A 565 -20.22 38.38 -40.46
CA THR A 565 -20.61 38.39 -39.05
C THR A 565 -20.96 36.98 -38.60
N ILE A 566 -20.27 36.48 -37.56
CA ILE A 566 -20.42 35.11 -37.07
C ILE A 566 -21.55 35.08 -36.03
N TRP A 567 -22.58 34.28 -36.32
CA TRP A 567 -23.65 33.93 -35.39
C TRP A 567 -23.25 32.65 -34.66
N ALA A 568 -23.45 32.60 -33.36
CA ALA A 568 -23.26 31.37 -32.58
C ALA A 568 -24.64 30.86 -32.15
N TRP A 569 -24.90 29.58 -32.37
CA TRP A 569 -26.16 28.94 -32.02
C TRP A 569 -25.88 27.69 -31.19
N SER A 570 -26.55 27.56 -30.04
CA SER A 570 -26.54 26.33 -29.26
C SER A 570 -27.63 25.41 -29.81
N PRO A 571 -27.32 24.18 -30.25
CA PRO A 571 -28.37 23.18 -30.42
C PRO A 571 -29.01 22.87 -29.05
N PRO A 572 -30.33 22.56 -28.99
CA PRO A 572 -30.94 22.02 -27.77
C PRO A 572 -30.28 20.69 -27.40
N ALA A 573 -30.12 20.48 -26.09
CA ALA A 573 -29.37 19.37 -25.47
C ALA A 573 -29.90 17.98 -25.82
#